data_AF-A0A0P5T6N3-F1
#
_entry.id   AF-A0A0P5T6N3-F1
#
_cell.length_a   1.000
_cell.length_b   1.000
_cell.length_c   1.000
_cell.angle_alpha   90.00
_cell.angle_beta   90.00
_cell.angle_gamma   90.00
#
_symmetry.space_group_name_H-M   'P 1'
#
loop_
_entity.id
_entity.type
_entity.pdbx_description
1 polymer ?
#
loop_
_entity_poly.entity_id
_entity_poly.type
_entity_poly.pdbx_seq_one_letter_code
_entity_poly.pdbx_strand_id
1 'polypeptide(L)'
;MPLAIVLDVSLSMSRVASTPDDEEEYQRKHLAVQGINVLLDHLNAHSKLEFVSLVVFSSLYEILSSFTRDYDAVRAKLQNIEDRDKTCLEAALHGVSMLINEEWGQNTPCHILLITDGSSSLNILGLSRSLLNASNRGASRTEETLPFLPFNFPAKFHVIPITAPDDPSLAVSMPVYQKLIDLSGAEGSVFVPEGGLSSKSVQNLFAKIAELHYSSFEGTLRSGSLSDSILLYPPPRDHHHIGDMEVIHCKISKDITICGFVDLVDVASPPAVSRHLVLPVHSANKGDASLAELKAEGETEDDLLAVPEEGKNPSFCVLLHGALKVENMGAICSVGEKWFGLLYSWADSKKKSNLMLSIFEPGTKCIPWLGDLSLLGSLSEASAPGSFTTFPIKPNEKRSYAQSCVVWVQPGNLQADIQKILRHARKMPDKTQHFYKELNRLKRAALSMGFADLMETMAVILDRECTLLPHTAHPDCAIQLTHAAAQLRLSRDVRHNITALRTKFTHDD
;
A
#
# COMPACT_ATOMS: atom_id res chain seq x y z
N MET A 1 -11.10 -7.45 -0.04
CA MET A 1 -10.03 -8.27 0.57
C MET A 1 -10.12 -9.63 -0.09
N PRO A 2 -9.31 -9.89 -1.14
CA PRO A 2 -9.48 -11.08 -1.97
C PRO A 2 -9.55 -12.35 -1.12
N LEU A 3 -10.50 -13.23 -1.44
CA LEU A 3 -10.76 -14.48 -0.75
C LEU A 3 -10.17 -15.65 -1.54
N ALA A 4 -9.26 -16.41 -0.93
CA ALA A 4 -8.83 -17.71 -1.41
C ALA A 4 -9.55 -18.83 -0.64
N ILE A 5 -10.42 -19.57 -1.34
CA ILE A 5 -11.09 -20.76 -0.82
C ILE A 5 -10.19 -21.97 -1.10
N VAL A 6 -9.76 -22.65 -0.04
CA VAL A 6 -8.82 -23.78 -0.12
C VAL A 6 -9.54 -25.03 0.35
N LEU A 7 -10.04 -25.82 -0.59
CA LEU A 7 -10.91 -26.97 -0.32
C LEU A 7 -10.12 -28.29 -0.39
N ASP A 8 -10.18 -29.05 0.69
CA ASP A 8 -9.69 -30.43 0.75
C ASP A 8 -10.58 -31.33 -0.11
N VAL A 9 -9.96 -32.10 -1.00
CA VAL A 9 -10.63 -33.07 -1.87
C VAL A 9 -10.07 -34.48 -1.71
N SER A 10 -9.42 -34.76 -0.57
CA SER A 10 -8.90 -36.09 -0.23
C SER A 10 -10.01 -37.11 0.06
N LEU A 11 -9.66 -38.40 0.04
CA LEU A 11 -10.59 -39.51 0.29
C LEU A 11 -11.33 -39.40 1.63
N SER A 12 -10.75 -38.71 2.61
CA SER A 12 -11.37 -38.58 3.93
C SER A 12 -12.55 -37.59 3.94
N MET A 13 -12.63 -36.70 2.94
CA MET A 13 -13.80 -35.84 2.69
C MET A 13 -15.00 -36.61 2.11
N SER A 14 -14.80 -37.83 1.61
CA SER A 14 -15.88 -38.70 1.11
C SER A 14 -16.59 -39.47 2.22
N ARG A 15 -16.20 -39.29 3.50
CA ARG A 15 -16.89 -39.89 4.64
C ARG A 15 -18.31 -39.35 4.77
N VAL A 16 -19.25 -40.24 5.08
CA VAL A 16 -20.65 -39.88 5.31
C VAL A 16 -20.79 -39.19 6.67
N ALA A 17 -21.48 -38.05 6.69
CA ALA A 17 -21.92 -37.40 7.90
C ALA A 17 -23.17 -38.13 8.41
N SER A 18 -23.06 -38.84 9.54
CA SER A 18 -24.21 -39.50 10.14
C SER A 18 -25.09 -38.48 10.85
N THR A 19 -26.18 -38.09 10.21
CA THR A 19 -27.30 -37.34 10.80
C THR A 19 -28.39 -38.35 11.22
N PRO A 20 -28.82 -38.38 12.49
CA PRO A 20 -29.91 -39.27 12.91
C PRO A 20 -31.30 -38.85 12.38
N ASP A 21 -31.44 -37.63 11.84
CA ASP A 21 -32.74 -37.01 11.48
C ASP A 21 -32.91 -36.68 9.97
N ASP A 22 -31.89 -36.82 9.12
CA ASP A 22 -32.02 -36.57 7.68
C ASP A 22 -32.14 -37.89 6.90
N GLU A 23 -33.06 -37.95 5.92
CA GLU A 23 -33.21 -39.11 5.01
C GLU A 23 -32.07 -39.22 3.98
N GLU A 24 -31.23 -38.19 3.84
CA GLU A 24 -30.18 -38.10 2.82
C GLU A 24 -28.77 -38.26 3.41
N GLU A 25 -28.01 -39.23 2.91
CA GLU A 25 -26.61 -39.47 3.28
C GLU A 25 -25.69 -38.44 2.58
N TYR A 26 -25.31 -37.38 3.29
CA TYR A 26 -24.35 -36.40 2.80
C TYR A 26 -22.91 -36.79 3.13
N GLN A 27 -22.02 -36.70 2.14
CA GLN A 27 -20.57 -36.74 2.38
C GLN A 27 -20.08 -35.39 2.90
N ARG A 28 -18.98 -35.38 3.69
CA ARG A 28 -18.38 -34.13 4.21
C ARG A 28 -18.07 -33.14 3.08
N LYS A 29 -17.64 -33.62 1.90
CA LYS A 29 -17.44 -32.79 0.71
C LYS A 29 -18.72 -32.09 0.24
N HIS A 30 -19.87 -32.76 0.27
CA HIS A 30 -21.14 -32.18 -0.15
C HIS A 30 -21.56 -31.07 0.81
N LEU A 31 -21.37 -31.28 2.12
CA LEU A 31 -21.62 -30.26 3.13
C LEU A 31 -20.69 -29.05 2.96
N ALA A 32 -19.41 -29.28 2.66
CA ALA A 32 -18.44 -28.21 2.37
C ALA A 32 -18.89 -27.36 1.17
N VAL A 33 -19.30 -28.00 0.06
CA VAL A 33 -19.80 -27.33 -1.15
C VAL A 33 -21.06 -26.51 -0.85
N GLN A 34 -22.00 -27.05 -0.07
CA GLN A 34 -23.19 -26.31 0.36
C GLN A 34 -22.83 -25.08 1.20
N GLY A 35 -21.91 -25.21 2.15
CA GLY A 35 -21.41 -24.08 2.94
C GLY A 35 -20.74 -23.00 2.09
N ILE A 36 -19.87 -23.40 1.15
CA ILE A 36 -19.24 -22.47 0.21
C ILE A 36 -20.28 -21.74 -0.64
N ASN A 37 -21.32 -22.45 -1.11
CA ASN A 37 -22.40 -21.81 -1.88
C ASN A 37 -23.13 -20.72 -1.07
N VAL A 38 -23.42 -20.96 0.21
CA VAL A 38 -24.00 -19.93 1.10
C VAL A 38 -23.09 -18.70 1.21
N LEU A 39 -21.78 -18.92 1.32
CA LEU A 39 -20.81 -17.81 1.32
C LEU A 39 -20.80 -17.05 0.00
N LEU A 40 -20.79 -17.76 -1.14
CA LEU A 40 -20.84 -17.14 -2.47
C LEU A 40 -22.14 -16.37 -2.70
N ASP A 41 -23.28 -16.88 -2.23
CA ASP A 41 -24.57 -16.18 -2.29
C ASP A 41 -24.53 -14.88 -1.48
N HIS A 42 -23.96 -14.93 -0.28
CA HIS A 42 -23.80 -13.73 0.55
C HIS A 42 -22.87 -12.71 -0.12
N LEU A 43 -21.76 -13.15 -0.70
CA LEU A 43 -20.85 -12.28 -1.44
C LEU A 43 -21.53 -11.66 -2.66
N ASN A 44 -22.31 -12.44 -3.40
CA ASN A 44 -23.06 -11.94 -4.55
C ASN A 44 -24.15 -10.93 -4.14
N ALA A 45 -24.75 -11.07 -2.96
CA ALA A 45 -25.74 -10.13 -2.47
C ALA A 45 -25.11 -8.84 -1.90
N HIS A 46 -24.06 -8.97 -1.09
CA HIS A 46 -23.57 -7.88 -0.22
C HIS A 46 -22.15 -7.38 -0.56
N SER A 47 -21.36 -8.13 -1.31
CA SER A 47 -19.93 -7.86 -1.57
C SER A 47 -19.51 -8.20 -3.00
N LYS A 48 -20.30 -7.82 -4.01
CA LYS A 48 -20.11 -8.15 -5.45
C LYS A 48 -18.74 -7.82 -6.05
N LEU A 49 -18.00 -6.91 -5.43
CA LEU A 49 -16.69 -6.47 -5.89
C LEU A 49 -15.55 -7.33 -5.36
N GLU A 50 -15.84 -8.32 -4.50
CA GLU A 50 -14.86 -9.19 -3.87
C GLU A 50 -14.37 -10.26 -4.83
N PHE A 51 -13.04 -10.37 -4.91
CA PHE A 51 -12.41 -11.36 -5.75
C PHE A 51 -12.31 -12.68 -4.99
N VAL A 52 -12.74 -13.76 -5.62
CA VAL A 52 -12.72 -15.11 -5.05
C VAL A 52 -11.90 -16.03 -5.96
N SER A 53 -10.99 -16.79 -5.35
CA SER A 53 -10.29 -17.91 -6.01
C SER A 53 -10.67 -19.23 -5.34
N LEU A 54 -10.58 -20.31 -6.13
CA LEU A 54 -10.85 -21.67 -5.66
C LEU A 54 -9.62 -22.53 -5.93
N VAL A 55 -9.00 -22.98 -4.85
CA VAL A 55 -7.89 -23.92 -4.84
C VAL A 55 -8.36 -25.21 -4.21
N VAL A 56 -8.15 -26.33 -4.89
CA VAL A 56 -8.39 -27.66 -4.32
C VAL A 56 -7.07 -28.33 -4.00
N PHE A 57 -7.04 -29.15 -2.94
CA PHE A 57 -5.83 -29.86 -2.58
C PHE A 57 -6.09 -31.27 -2.08
N SER A 58 -5.11 -32.13 -2.35
CA SER A 58 -4.95 -33.47 -1.80
C SER A 58 -3.44 -33.71 -1.66
N SER A 59 -2.84 -34.67 -2.37
CA SER A 59 -1.37 -34.83 -2.37
C SER A 59 -0.65 -33.67 -3.06
N LEU A 60 -1.32 -33.11 -4.07
CA LEU A 60 -0.96 -31.91 -4.81
C LEU A 60 -2.08 -30.87 -4.67
N TYR A 61 -1.78 -29.62 -4.97
CA TYR A 61 -2.78 -28.56 -5.09
C TYR A 61 -3.06 -28.27 -6.57
N GLU A 62 -4.25 -27.76 -6.85
CA GLU A 62 -4.65 -27.28 -8.17
C GLU A 62 -5.52 -26.02 -8.02
N ILE A 63 -5.25 -25.02 -8.85
CA ILE A 63 -6.02 -23.79 -8.90
C ILE A 63 -7.15 -24.02 -9.92
N LEU A 64 -8.35 -24.36 -9.43
CA LEU A 64 -9.52 -24.53 -10.29
C LEU A 64 -10.01 -23.20 -10.83
N SER A 65 -9.92 -22.14 -10.04
CA SER A 65 -10.25 -20.79 -10.45
C SER A 65 -9.25 -19.79 -9.89
N SER A 66 -8.62 -19.02 -10.78
CA SER A 66 -7.93 -17.78 -10.42
C SER A 66 -8.93 -16.76 -9.83
N PHE A 67 -8.43 -15.66 -9.29
CA PHE A 67 -9.32 -14.69 -8.67
C PHE A 67 -10.29 -14.09 -9.70
N THR A 68 -11.57 -14.20 -9.40
CA THR A 68 -12.66 -13.71 -10.24
C THR A 68 -13.78 -13.11 -9.40
N ARG A 69 -14.61 -12.28 -10.03
CA ARG A 69 -15.88 -11.81 -9.46
C ARG A 69 -17.09 -12.61 -9.97
N ASP A 70 -16.85 -13.53 -10.90
CA ASP A 70 -17.87 -14.43 -11.42
C ASP A 70 -18.06 -15.61 -10.44
N TYR A 71 -18.95 -15.41 -9.47
CA TYR A 71 -19.25 -16.41 -8.45
C TYR A 71 -19.96 -17.64 -9.04
N ASP A 72 -20.71 -17.48 -10.14
CA ASP A 72 -21.41 -18.59 -10.79
C ASP A 72 -20.43 -19.51 -11.52
N ALA A 73 -19.37 -18.96 -12.14
CA ALA A 73 -18.27 -19.76 -12.69
C ALA A 73 -17.54 -20.57 -11.62
N VAL A 74 -17.33 -19.99 -10.42
CA VAL A 74 -16.74 -20.71 -9.28
C VAL A 74 -17.68 -21.83 -8.80
N ARG A 75 -18.98 -21.55 -8.72
CA ARG A 75 -20.01 -22.53 -8.34
C ARG A 75 -20.08 -23.71 -9.30
N ALA A 76 -20.03 -23.46 -10.61
CA ALA A 76 -20.03 -24.52 -11.62
C ALA A 76 -18.82 -25.46 -11.47
N LYS A 77 -17.65 -24.92 -11.07
CA LYS A 77 -16.44 -25.73 -10.80
C LYS A 77 -16.57 -26.55 -9.52
N LEU A 78 -17.21 -26.01 -8.47
CA LEU A 78 -17.46 -26.73 -7.21
C LEU A 78 -18.33 -27.98 -7.39
N GLN A 79 -19.25 -27.97 -8.37
CA GLN A 79 -20.14 -29.11 -8.64
C GLN A 79 -19.41 -30.30 -9.28
N ASN A 80 -18.28 -30.08 -9.93
CA ASN A 80 -17.55 -31.09 -10.72
C ASN A 80 -16.23 -31.53 -10.04
N ILE A 81 -16.16 -31.49 -8.72
CA ILE A 81 -14.95 -31.85 -7.97
C ILE A 81 -14.81 -33.37 -7.85
N GLU A 82 -13.66 -33.88 -8.26
CA GLU A 82 -13.28 -35.29 -8.13
C GLU A 82 -12.59 -35.58 -6.79
N ASP A 83 -12.82 -36.79 -6.27
CA ASP A 83 -12.16 -37.29 -5.06
C ASP A 83 -10.71 -37.70 -5.37
N ARG A 84 -9.76 -37.28 -4.53
CA ARG A 84 -8.33 -37.53 -4.66
C ARG A 84 -7.78 -38.27 -3.46
N ASP A 85 -6.47 -38.53 -3.43
CA ASP A 85 -5.81 -39.45 -2.51
C ASP A 85 -5.68 -38.94 -1.05
N LYS A 86 -4.59 -38.25 -0.70
CA LYS A 86 -4.16 -37.99 0.69
C LYS A 86 -4.01 -36.50 0.95
N THR A 87 -4.31 -36.03 2.16
CA THR A 87 -4.17 -34.62 2.52
C THR A 87 -2.72 -34.14 2.61
N CYS A 88 -2.36 -33.06 1.90
CA CYS A 88 -1.08 -32.37 2.01
C CYS A 88 -1.27 -30.85 2.19
N LEU A 89 -1.39 -30.41 3.44
CA LEU A 89 -1.61 -28.99 3.77
C LEU A 89 -0.45 -28.09 3.36
N GLU A 90 0.79 -28.61 3.42
CA GLU A 90 1.98 -27.87 3.01
C GLU A 90 1.94 -27.48 1.52
N ALA A 91 1.56 -28.42 0.64
CA ALA A 91 1.39 -28.15 -0.78
C ALA A 91 0.28 -27.10 -1.01
N ALA A 92 -0.83 -27.19 -0.28
CA ALA A 92 -1.94 -26.25 -0.38
C ALA A 92 -1.53 -24.82 0.01
N LEU A 93 -0.87 -24.66 1.17
CA LEU A 93 -0.42 -23.35 1.66
C LEU A 93 0.65 -22.73 0.77
N HIS A 94 1.57 -23.54 0.24
CA HIS A 94 2.52 -23.08 -0.76
C HIS A 94 1.82 -22.58 -2.02
N GLY A 95 0.86 -23.35 -2.57
CA GLY A 95 0.10 -22.97 -3.75
C GLY A 95 -0.69 -21.69 -3.59
N VAL A 96 -1.36 -21.52 -2.44
CA VAL A 96 -2.13 -20.31 -2.12
C VAL A 96 -1.22 -19.10 -1.94
N SER A 97 -0.07 -19.27 -1.28
CA SER A 97 0.92 -18.21 -1.13
C SER A 97 1.46 -17.74 -2.48
N MET A 98 1.75 -18.66 -3.41
CA MET A 98 2.17 -18.31 -4.77
C MET A 98 1.06 -17.58 -5.53
N LEU A 99 -0.16 -18.11 -5.53
CA LEU A 99 -1.31 -17.49 -6.20
C LEU A 99 -1.54 -16.04 -5.73
N ILE A 100 -1.51 -15.79 -4.42
CA ILE A 100 -1.72 -14.45 -3.86
C ILE A 100 -0.56 -13.52 -4.23
N ASN A 101 0.69 -13.99 -4.13
CA ASN A 101 1.86 -13.17 -4.48
C ASN A 101 1.91 -12.81 -5.97
N GLU A 102 1.51 -13.72 -6.85
CA GLU A 102 1.49 -13.50 -8.30
C GLU A 102 0.42 -12.47 -8.71
N GLU A 103 -0.78 -12.52 -8.12
CA GLU A 103 -1.88 -11.64 -8.53
C GLU A 103 -1.96 -10.33 -7.74
N TRP A 104 -1.72 -10.36 -6.43
CA TRP A 104 -1.97 -9.23 -5.52
C TRP A 104 -0.71 -8.65 -4.87
N GLY A 105 0.42 -9.34 -4.98
CA GLY A 105 1.68 -8.97 -4.36
C GLY A 105 1.64 -9.02 -2.82
N GLN A 106 2.57 -8.31 -2.19
CA GLN A 106 2.82 -8.43 -0.74
C GLN A 106 2.01 -7.47 0.13
N ASN A 107 1.43 -6.42 -0.45
CA ASN A 107 0.79 -5.34 0.32
C ASN A 107 -0.73 -5.46 0.41
N THR A 108 -1.32 -6.35 -0.39
CA THR A 108 -2.78 -6.48 -0.46
C THR A 108 -3.25 -7.46 0.62
N PRO A 109 -4.11 -7.02 1.55
CA PRO A 109 -4.62 -7.94 2.54
C PRO A 109 -5.54 -8.98 1.91
N CYS A 110 -5.31 -10.25 2.20
CA CYS A 110 -6.06 -11.39 1.66
C CYS A 110 -6.71 -12.21 2.78
N HIS A 111 -7.79 -12.92 2.45
CA HIS A 111 -8.50 -13.82 3.36
C HIS A 111 -8.38 -15.25 2.82
N ILE A 112 -7.87 -16.16 3.64
CA ILE A 112 -7.67 -17.56 3.28
C ILE A 112 -8.62 -18.40 4.15
N LEU A 113 -9.52 -19.13 3.50
CA LEU A 113 -10.43 -20.09 4.15
C LEU A 113 -10.01 -21.51 3.78
N LEU A 114 -9.38 -22.21 4.72
CA LEU A 114 -9.00 -23.61 4.58
C LEU A 114 -10.13 -24.52 5.05
N ILE A 115 -10.72 -25.30 4.15
CA ILE A 115 -11.84 -26.19 4.43
C ILE A 115 -11.34 -27.64 4.32
N THR A 116 -11.48 -28.41 5.41
CA THR A 116 -10.99 -29.80 5.50
C THR A 116 -11.93 -30.64 6.37
N ASP A 117 -11.72 -31.93 6.51
CA ASP A 117 -12.57 -32.83 7.31
C ASP A 117 -12.19 -32.88 8.79
N GLY A 118 -11.14 -32.17 9.20
CA GLY A 118 -10.65 -32.18 10.58
C GLY A 118 -9.96 -33.48 10.99
N SER A 119 -9.70 -34.40 10.06
CA SER A 119 -9.16 -35.72 10.38
C SER A 119 -7.68 -35.67 10.77
N SER A 120 -7.30 -36.47 11.77
CA SER A 120 -5.92 -36.64 12.21
C SER A 120 -5.15 -37.58 11.28
N SER A 121 -4.94 -37.19 10.02
CA SER A 121 -4.12 -37.99 9.10
C SER A 121 -2.66 -38.06 9.59
N LEU A 122 -1.93 -39.12 9.22
CA LEU A 122 -0.48 -39.24 9.48
C LEU A 122 0.31 -38.02 8.99
N ASN A 123 -0.22 -37.28 8.01
CA ASN A 123 0.38 -36.05 7.49
C ASN A 123 0.18 -34.87 8.43
N ILE A 124 -0.94 -34.76 9.16
CA ILE A 124 -1.11 -33.78 10.25
C ILE A 124 -0.15 -34.10 11.41
N LEU A 125 0.14 -35.38 11.67
CA LEU A 125 1.18 -35.78 12.62
C LEU A 125 2.62 -35.53 12.10
N GLY A 126 2.82 -35.62 10.78
CA GLY A 126 4.07 -35.22 10.12
C GLY A 126 4.30 -33.71 10.19
N LEU A 127 3.25 -32.93 9.89
CA LEU A 127 3.20 -31.49 10.08
C LEU A 127 3.40 -31.13 11.54
N SER A 128 2.74 -31.79 12.50
CA SER A 128 2.94 -31.50 13.91
C SER A 128 4.40 -31.71 14.35
N ARG A 129 5.09 -32.73 13.83
CA ARG A 129 6.55 -32.89 14.02
C ARG A 129 7.36 -31.76 13.38
N SER A 130 7.06 -31.37 12.14
CA SER A 130 7.70 -30.24 11.47
C SER A 130 7.49 -28.92 12.23
N LEU A 131 6.26 -28.67 12.71
CA LEU A 131 5.87 -27.48 13.49
C LEU A 131 6.48 -27.49 14.90
N LEU A 132 6.60 -28.66 15.54
CA LEU A 132 7.30 -28.82 16.84
C LEU A 132 8.80 -28.56 16.69
N ASN A 133 9.42 -29.04 15.62
CA ASN A 133 10.84 -28.78 15.35
C ASN A 133 11.11 -27.31 15.01
N ALA A 134 10.18 -26.61 14.34
CA ALA A 134 10.28 -25.18 14.06
C ALA A 134 10.21 -24.32 15.34
N SER A 135 9.36 -24.71 16.31
CA SER A 135 9.19 -23.96 17.58
C SER A 135 10.39 -24.04 18.53
N ASN A 136 11.23 -25.07 18.42
CA ASN A 136 12.36 -25.30 19.33
C ASN A 136 13.70 -24.71 18.84
N ARG A 137 13.75 -24.17 17.61
CA ARG A 137 14.97 -23.60 17.02
C ARG A 137 14.76 -22.11 16.82
N GLY A 138 15.23 -21.31 17.78
CA GLY A 138 15.10 -19.85 17.73
C GLY A 138 15.58 -19.26 16.41
N ALA A 139 14.79 -18.31 15.88
CA ALA A 139 14.96 -17.24 14.88
C ALA A 139 16.02 -17.29 13.74
N SER A 140 16.97 -18.23 13.70
CA SER A 140 18.14 -18.16 12.83
C SER A 140 18.07 -19.06 11.59
N ARG A 141 17.08 -19.96 11.44
CA ARG A 141 16.96 -20.88 10.29
C ARG A 141 15.52 -21.33 10.01
N THR A 142 14.57 -20.42 9.88
CA THR A 142 13.17 -20.74 9.49
C THR A 142 13.04 -21.15 8.01
N GLU A 143 14.06 -20.95 7.17
CA GLU A 143 14.01 -21.17 5.72
C GLU A 143 13.93 -22.64 5.29
N GLU A 144 14.35 -23.61 6.11
CA GLU A 144 14.49 -25.01 5.66
C GLU A 144 13.26 -25.90 5.89
N THR A 145 12.28 -25.51 6.73
CA THR A 145 11.18 -26.43 7.11
C THR A 145 9.79 -26.05 6.59
N LEU A 146 9.48 -24.77 6.39
CA LEU A 146 8.22 -24.28 5.81
C LEU A 146 8.47 -22.89 5.20
N PRO A 147 9.05 -22.77 3.99
CA PRO A 147 9.53 -21.48 3.45
C PRO A 147 8.42 -20.46 3.17
N PHE A 148 7.15 -20.87 3.24
CA PHE A 148 5.97 -20.07 2.94
C PHE A 148 5.21 -19.57 4.18
N LEU A 149 5.67 -19.91 5.40
CA LEU A 149 5.15 -19.35 6.66
C LEU A 149 6.28 -18.62 7.43
N PRO A 150 6.00 -17.44 8.01
CA PRO A 150 4.74 -16.70 7.98
C PRO A 150 4.41 -16.19 6.57
N PHE A 151 3.15 -15.86 6.33
CA PHE A 151 2.78 -15.26 5.05
C PHE A 151 3.55 -13.95 4.86
N ASN A 152 4.09 -13.73 3.66
CA ASN A 152 4.79 -12.50 3.30
C ASN A 152 3.84 -11.36 2.87
N PHE A 153 2.55 -11.53 3.14
CA PHE A 153 1.49 -10.56 2.90
C PHE A 153 0.52 -10.52 4.10
N PRO A 154 -0.19 -9.40 4.34
CA PRO A 154 -1.20 -9.34 5.37
C PRO A 154 -2.33 -10.35 5.08
N ALA A 155 -2.51 -11.34 5.96
CA ALA A 155 -3.51 -12.38 5.77
C ALA A 155 -4.49 -12.44 6.94
N LYS A 156 -5.73 -12.83 6.65
CA LYS A 156 -6.62 -13.48 7.61
C LYS A 156 -6.70 -14.95 7.26
N PHE A 157 -6.41 -15.84 8.21
CA PHE A 157 -6.33 -17.27 7.93
C PHE A 157 -7.23 -18.06 8.87
N HIS A 158 -8.30 -18.63 8.32
CA HIS A 158 -9.25 -19.41 9.10
C HIS A 158 -9.30 -20.85 8.60
N VAL A 159 -9.44 -21.77 9.54
CA VAL A 159 -9.55 -23.21 9.26
C VAL A 159 -10.95 -23.66 9.63
N ILE A 160 -11.63 -24.33 8.70
CA ILE A 160 -13.00 -24.80 8.79
C ILE A 160 -13.00 -26.34 8.70
N PRO A 161 -12.83 -27.05 9.82
CA PRO A 161 -13.01 -28.49 9.85
C PRO A 161 -14.51 -28.86 9.76
N ILE A 162 -14.90 -29.55 8.70
CA ILE A 162 -16.25 -30.12 8.48
C ILE A 162 -16.40 -31.40 9.29
N THR A 163 -16.49 -31.23 10.61
CA THR A 163 -16.68 -32.32 11.56
C THR A 163 -17.47 -31.85 12.77
N ALA A 164 -18.04 -32.80 13.51
CA ALA A 164 -18.74 -32.50 14.76
C ALA A 164 -17.73 -32.05 15.84
N PRO A 165 -18.11 -31.14 16.75
CA PRO A 165 -17.23 -30.64 17.80
C PRO A 165 -16.78 -31.74 18.78
N ASP A 166 -17.61 -32.78 18.96
CA ASP A 166 -17.32 -33.93 19.81
C ASP A 166 -16.52 -35.04 19.12
N ASP A 167 -16.11 -34.87 17.85
CA ASP A 167 -15.34 -35.88 17.12
C ASP A 167 -13.93 -36.04 17.74
N PRO A 168 -13.54 -37.25 18.18
CA PRO A 168 -12.23 -37.48 18.80
C PRO A 168 -11.07 -37.16 17.85
N SER A 169 -11.27 -37.23 16.54
CA SER A 169 -10.25 -36.88 15.55
C SER A 169 -9.97 -35.37 15.50
N LEU A 170 -10.96 -34.54 15.83
CA LEU A 170 -10.81 -33.08 15.93
C LEU A 170 -10.00 -32.70 17.17
N ALA A 171 -10.22 -33.38 18.31
CA ALA A 171 -9.49 -33.11 19.54
C ALA A 171 -7.96 -33.22 19.38
N VAL A 172 -7.52 -34.10 18.47
CA VAL A 172 -6.09 -34.30 18.15
C VAL A 172 -5.58 -33.30 17.09
N SER A 173 -6.41 -32.91 16.12
CA SER A 173 -6.03 -32.00 15.03
C SER A 173 -6.14 -30.51 15.39
N MET A 174 -7.03 -30.16 16.33
CA MET A 174 -7.28 -28.78 16.79
C MET A 174 -6.01 -28.03 17.24
N PRO A 175 -5.12 -28.61 18.07
CA PRO A 175 -3.87 -27.93 18.45
C PRO A 175 -2.93 -27.69 17.26
N VAL A 176 -3.00 -28.56 16.23
CA VAL A 176 -2.17 -28.42 15.03
C VAL A 176 -2.69 -27.27 14.16
N TYR A 177 -4.01 -27.14 14.00
CA TYR A 177 -4.60 -26.01 13.29
C TYR A 177 -4.35 -24.68 14.01
N GLN A 178 -4.47 -24.65 15.33
CA GLN A 178 -4.14 -23.43 16.08
C GLN A 178 -2.69 -23.03 15.89
N LYS A 179 -1.76 -24.00 16.02
CA LYS A 179 -0.33 -23.74 15.80
C LYS A 179 0.00 -23.30 14.36
N LEU A 180 -0.74 -23.81 13.38
CA LEU A 180 -0.63 -23.40 11.98
C LEU A 180 -1.01 -21.92 11.81
N ILE A 181 -2.11 -21.50 12.45
CA ILE A 181 -2.54 -20.09 12.47
C ILE A 181 -1.47 -19.23 13.16
N ASP A 182 -0.98 -19.65 14.33
CA ASP A 182 0.04 -18.90 15.08
C ASP A 182 1.34 -18.72 14.27
N LEU A 183 1.77 -19.75 13.54
CA LEU A 183 2.97 -19.71 12.68
C LEU A 183 2.77 -18.92 11.39
N SER A 184 1.53 -18.75 10.94
CA SER A 184 1.23 -17.98 9.74
C SER A 184 1.46 -16.48 9.90
N GLY A 185 1.49 -15.98 11.15
CA GLY A 185 1.55 -14.56 11.46
C GLY A 185 0.27 -13.80 11.09
N ALA A 186 -0.79 -14.52 10.69
CA ALA A 186 -2.08 -13.97 10.30
C ALA A 186 -3.05 -13.89 11.49
N GLU A 187 -4.00 -12.95 11.43
CA GLU A 187 -5.17 -13.00 12.31
C GLU A 187 -6.08 -14.14 11.87
N GLY A 188 -6.43 -15.06 12.77
CA GLY A 188 -7.11 -16.28 12.37
C GLY A 188 -7.80 -17.01 13.51
N SER A 189 -8.73 -17.88 13.13
CA SER A 189 -9.46 -18.74 14.06
C SER A 189 -9.89 -20.04 13.40
N VAL A 190 -10.08 -21.07 14.21
CA VAL A 190 -10.70 -22.32 13.77
C VAL A 190 -12.22 -22.22 13.97
N PHE A 191 -12.99 -22.49 12.92
CA PHE A 191 -14.45 -22.45 12.93
C PHE A 191 -15.03 -23.86 12.79
N VAL A 192 -15.73 -24.33 13.83
CA VAL A 192 -16.32 -25.66 13.88
C VAL A 192 -17.86 -25.53 13.82
N PRO A 193 -18.58 -26.40 13.07
CA PRO A 193 -20.03 -26.45 13.11
C PRO A 193 -20.55 -26.64 14.54
N GLU A 194 -21.56 -25.86 14.94
CA GLU A 194 -22.18 -25.98 16.26
C GLU A 194 -23.19 -27.14 16.26
N GLY A 195 -23.09 -28.04 17.24
CA GLY A 195 -23.97 -29.22 17.38
C GLY A 195 -23.59 -30.39 16.45
N GLY A 196 -24.58 -31.21 16.08
CA GLY A 196 -24.37 -32.33 15.15
C GLY A 196 -23.99 -31.85 13.75
N LEU A 197 -23.18 -32.64 13.04
CA LEU A 197 -22.79 -32.35 11.66
C LEU A 197 -23.98 -32.58 10.73
N SER A 198 -24.54 -31.50 10.17
CA SER A 198 -25.68 -31.52 9.25
C SER A 198 -25.54 -30.40 8.21
N SER A 199 -26.35 -30.45 7.14
CA SER A 199 -26.39 -29.37 6.14
C SER A 199 -26.67 -28.02 6.80
N LYS A 200 -27.65 -27.98 7.72
CA LYS A 200 -28.04 -26.76 8.43
C LYS A 200 -26.93 -26.20 9.33
N SER A 201 -26.20 -27.05 10.06
CA SER A 201 -25.12 -26.57 10.94
C SER A 201 -23.96 -26.00 10.15
N VAL A 202 -23.62 -26.59 9.00
CA VAL A 202 -22.58 -26.07 8.10
C VAL A 202 -23.02 -24.78 7.40
N GLN A 203 -24.25 -24.70 6.89
CA GLN A 203 -24.78 -23.46 6.30
C GLN A 203 -24.76 -22.29 7.29
N ASN A 204 -25.19 -22.53 8.53
CA ASN A 204 -25.15 -21.52 9.59
C ASN A 204 -23.72 -21.08 9.91
N LEU A 205 -22.75 -22.00 9.90
CA LEU A 205 -21.34 -21.68 10.12
C LEU A 205 -20.81 -20.72 9.04
N PHE A 206 -21.05 -21.03 7.77
CA PHE A 206 -20.61 -20.17 6.67
C PHE A 206 -21.36 -18.84 6.64
N ALA A 207 -22.64 -18.80 6.99
CA ALA A 207 -23.39 -17.54 7.17
C ALA A 207 -22.76 -16.67 8.28
N LYS A 208 -22.39 -17.26 9.43
CA LYS A 208 -21.70 -16.56 10.52
C LYS A 208 -20.34 -16.00 10.09
N ILE A 209 -19.56 -16.76 9.32
CA ILE A 209 -18.30 -16.30 8.73
C ILE A 209 -18.55 -15.15 7.76
N ALA A 210 -19.59 -15.26 6.94
CA ALA A 210 -19.99 -14.24 5.98
C ALA A 210 -20.30 -12.90 6.67
N GLU A 211 -21.16 -12.93 7.70
CA GLU A 211 -21.55 -11.77 8.50
C GLU A 211 -20.36 -11.14 9.24
N LEU A 212 -19.45 -11.97 9.77
CA LEU A 212 -18.32 -11.50 10.57
C LEU A 212 -17.24 -10.79 9.72
N HIS A 213 -16.99 -11.28 8.50
CA HIS A 213 -15.83 -10.84 7.70
C HIS A 213 -16.19 -10.08 6.43
N TYR A 214 -17.43 -10.16 5.95
CA TYR A 214 -17.88 -9.55 4.70
C TYR A 214 -19.05 -8.59 4.91
N SER A 215 -19.10 -7.96 6.09
CA SER A 215 -20.02 -6.87 6.34
C SER A 215 -19.60 -5.60 5.58
N SER A 216 -20.59 -4.99 4.93
CA SER A 216 -20.44 -3.75 4.20
C SER A 216 -20.24 -2.56 5.15
N PHE A 217 -19.35 -1.62 4.80
CA PHE A 217 -19.21 -0.36 5.55
C PHE A 217 -20.15 0.69 4.97
N GLU A 218 -21.21 1.01 5.71
CA GLU A 218 -22.12 2.10 5.39
C GLU A 218 -21.79 3.37 6.19
N GLY A 219 -21.72 4.49 5.49
CA GLY A 219 -21.48 5.81 6.03
C GLY A 219 -22.32 6.90 5.35
N THR A 220 -22.07 8.14 5.74
CA THR A 220 -22.66 9.34 5.14
C THR A 220 -21.53 10.25 4.67
N LEU A 221 -21.60 10.70 3.43
CA LEU A 221 -20.70 11.69 2.87
C LEU A 221 -21.38 13.05 2.92
N ARG A 222 -20.71 14.06 3.49
CA ARG A 222 -21.26 15.42 3.63
C ARG A 222 -20.36 16.48 3.05
N SER A 223 -20.96 17.51 2.46
CA SER A 223 -20.32 18.78 2.12
C SER A 223 -21.29 19.91 2.45
N GLY A 224 -21.09 20.54 3.61
CA GLY A 224 -22.03 21.52 4.13
C GLY A 224 -23.43 20.92 4.31
N SER A 225 -24.42 21.42 3.55
CA SER A 225 -25.80 20.93 3.55
C SER A 225 -26.06 19.77 2.59
N LEU A 226 -25.12 19.46 1.69
CA LEU A 226 -25.23 18.33 0.77
C LEU A 226 -24.79 17.06 1.48
N SER A 227 -25.58 15.99 1.35
CA SER A 227 -25.25 14.70 1.96
C SER A 227 -25.77 13.53 1.12
N ASP A 228 -25.03 12.43 1.12
CA ASP A 228 -25.45 11.16 0.54
C ASP A 228 -25.08 9.99 1.45
N SER A 229 -25.87 8.93 1.43
CA SER A 229 -25.48 7.66 2.06
C SER A 229 -24.52 6.92 1.14
N ILE A 230 -23.42 6.41 1.69
CA ILE A 230 -22.35 5.80 0.91
C ILE A 230 -21.92 4.44 1.47
N LEU A 231 -21.43 3.61 0.57
CA LEU A 231 -20.73 2.36 0.84
C LEU A 231 -19.25 2.56 0.50
N LEU A 232 -18.36 2.17 1.42
CA LEU A 232 -16.92 2.10 1.16
C LEU A 232 -16.48 0.67 0.85
N TYR A 233 -15.79 0.50 -0.28
CA TYR A 233 -15.31 -0.80 -0.72
C TYR A 233 -13.81 -0.81 -1.09
N PRO A 234 -12.97 -1.71 -0.54
CA PRO A 234 -13.30 -2.65 0.54
C PRO A 234 -13.61 -1.90 1.85
N PRO A 235 -14.23 -2.54 2.85
CA PRO A 235 -14.46 -1.91 4.14
C PRO A 235 -13.14 -1.39 4.75
N PRO A 236 -13.08 -0.13 5.22
CA PRO A 236 -11.92 0.42 5.92
C PRO A 236 -11.66 -0.37 7.20
N ARG A 237 -10.38 -0.64 7.46
CA ARG A 237 -9.94 -1.29 8.69
C ARG A 237 -9.59 -0.24 9.74
N ASP A 238 -9.75 -0.62 11.00
CA ASP A 238 -9.25 0.18 12.12
C ASP A 238 -7.73 0.28 11.98
N HIS A 239 -7.21 1.50 12.13
CA HIS A 239 -5.79 1.77 11.97
C HIS A 239 -5.11 1.69 13.33
N HIS A 240 -4.13 0.80 13.42
CA HIS A 240 -3.27 0.62 14.58
C HIS A 240 -1.84 0.97 14.18
N HIS A 241 -1.35 2.11 14.64
CA HIS A 241 0.07 2.44 14.51
C HIS A 241 0.74 2.35 15.87
N ILE A 242 1.71 1.47 15.98
CA ILE A 242 2.60 1.38 17.14
C ILE A 242 3.81 2.25 16.81
N GLY A 243 3.79 3.51 17.26
CA GLY A 243 4.98 4.34 17.25
C GLY A 243 5.92 3.98 18.40
N ASP A 244 7.14 4.51 18.38
CA ASP A 244 8.16 4.26 19.42
C ASP A 244 7.70 4.61 20.86
N MET A 245 6.66 5.44 21.02
CA MET A 245 6.18 5.96 22.31
C MET A 245 4.65 5.93 22.49
N GLU A 246 3.85 5.76 21.43
CA GLU A 246 2.39 5.84 21.49
C GLU A 246 1.72 4.84 20.55
N VAL A 247 0.66 4.20 21.05
CA VAL A 247 -0.25 3.38 20.22
C VAL A 247 -1.41 4.26 19.80
N ILE A 248 -1.43 4.63 18.53
CA ILE A 248 -2.53 5.41 17.96
C ILE A 248 -3.57 4.43 17.44
N HIS A 249 -4.74 4.44 18.07
CA HIS A 249 -5.91 3.68 17.65
C HIS A 249 -6.90 4.62 16.97
N CYS A 250 -6.93 4.59 15.64
CA CYS A 250 -7.84 5.43 14.85
C CYS A 250 -8.92 4.57 14.19
N LYS A 251 -10.17 4.90 14.48
CA LYS A 251 -11.34 4.32 13.82
C LYS A 251 -11.94 5.34 12.86
N ILE A 252 -12.31 4.87 11.68
CA ILE A 252 -12.95 5.73 10.69
C ILE A 252 -14.37 6.11 11.17
N SER A 253 -14.71 7.38 11.03
CA SER A 253 -16.04 7.91 11.27
C SER A 253 -17.00 7.38 10.21
N LYS A 254 -18.24 7.08 10.62
CA LYS A 254 -19.33 6.84 9.67
C LYS A 254 -19.75 8.11 8.95
N ASP A 255 -19.43 9.28 9.51
CA ASP A 255 -19.74 10.57 8.91
C ASP A 255 -18.46 11.19 8.35
N ILE A 256 -18.33 11.17 7.03
CA ILE A 256 -17.17 11.68 6.28
C ILE A 256 -17.52 13.06 5.78
N THR A 257 -16.82 14.08 6.27
CA THR A 257 -17.13 15.48 5.98
C THR A 257 -16.06 16.09 5.08
N ILE A 258 -16.45 16.62 3.93
CA ILE A 258 -15.58 17.37 3.03
C ILE A 258 -15.25 18.73 3.67
N CYS A 259 -13.96 18.99 3.87
CA CYS A 259 -13.44 20.20 4.48
C CYS A 259 -13.09 21.26 3.42
N GLY A 260 -12.73 20.85 2.20
CA GLY A 260 -12.35 21.76 1.13
C GLY A 260 -11.91 21.02 -0.11
N PHE A 261 -11.51 21.78 -1.13
CA PHE A 261 -11.06 21.25 -2.40
C PHE A 261 -9.69 21.80 -2.77
N VAL A 262 -8.93 21.02 -3.52
CA VAL A 262 -7.55 21.31 -3.89
C VAL A 262 -7.25 20.72 -5.27
N ASP A 263 -6.40 21.38 -6.04
CA ASP A 263 -5.98 20.89 -7.35
C ASP A 263 -5.20 19.57 -7.22
N LEU A 264 -5.47 18.59 -8.08
CA LEU A 264 -4.75 17.31 -8.05
C LEU A 264 -3.25 17.47 -8.31
N VAL A 265 -2.84 18.54 -8.99
CA VAL A 265 -1.42 18.87 -9.22
C VAL A 265 -0.72 19.23 -7.90
N ASP A 266 -1.41 19.94 -7.00
CA ASP A 266 -0.87 20.37 -5.71
C ASP A 266 -0.86 19.22 -4.69
N VAL A 267 -1.85 18.34 -4.75
CA VAL A 267 -1.88 17.11 -3.95
C VAL A 267 -0.80 16.13 -4.42
N ALA A 268 -0.57 16.08 -5.73
CA ALA A 268 0.32 15.12 -6.38
C ALA A 268 -0.07 13.66 -6.07
N SER A 269 0.85 12.86 -5.54
CA SER A 269 0.64 11.45 -5.21
C SER A 269 0.98 11.18 -3.74
N PRO A 270 0.12 11.59 -2.80
CA PRO A 270 0.39 11.43 -1.38
C PRO A 270 0.37 9.94 -0.98
N PRO A 271 1.16 9.55 0.03
CA PRO A 271 1.06 8.21 0.61
C PRO A 271 -0.33 8.03 1.22
N ALA A 272 -0.93 6.87 0.99
CA ALA A 272 -2.24 6.52 1.52
C ALA A 272 -2.13 5.17 2.25
N VAL A 273 -2.79 5.07 3.40
CA VAL A 273 -2.91 3.83 4.19
C VAL A 273 -3.76 2.83 3.43
N SER A 274 -4.86 3.31 2.85
CA SER A 274 -5.83 2.48 2.14
C SER A 274 -6.62 3.29 1.12
N ARG A 275 -7.20 2.58 0.15
CA ARG A 275 -8.01 3.16 -0.92
C ARG A 275 -9.33 2.43 -1.01
N HIS A 276 -10.41 3.20 -1.16
CA HIS A 276 -11.77 2.69 -1.13
C HIS A 276 -12.57 3.31 -2.27
N LEU A 277 -13.33 2.50 -2.99
CA LEU A 277 -14.39 2.97 -3.87
C LEU A 277 -15.53 3.52 -3.01
N VAL A 278 -16.10 4.63 -3.44
CA VAL A 278 -17.24 5.27 -2.79
C VAL A 278 -18.46 5.07 -3.69
N LEU A 279 -19.43 4.31 -3.20
CA LEU A 279 -20.64 3.96 -3.94
C LEU A 279 -21.86 4.56 -3.24
N PRO A 280 -22.78 5.23 -3.96
CA PRO A 280 -24.01 5.72 -3.36
C PRO A 280 -24.91 4.55 -2.94
N VAL A 281 -25.44 4.62 -1.73
CA VAL A 281 -26.48 3.72 -1.23
C VAL A 281 -27.81 4.34 -1.63
N HIS A 282 -28.36 3.91 -2.75
CA HIS A 282 -29.71 4.29 -3.11
C HIS A 282 -30.65 3.67 -2.08
N SER A 283 -31.46 4.51 -1.44
CA SER A 283 -32.46 4.10 -0.45
C SER A 283 -33.61 3.37 -1.15
N ALA A 284 -33.35 2.12 -1.53
CA ALA A 284 -34.36 1.15 -1.91
C ALA A 284 -34.29 -0.01 -0.92
N ASN A 285 -35.46 -0.54 -0.57
CA ASN A 285 -35.65 -1.59 0.44
C ASN A 285 -34.56 -2.68 0.40
N LYS A 286 -34.11 -3.10 1.58
CA LYS A 286 -33.30 -4.30 1.82
C LYS A 286 -33.72 -5.43 0.87
N GLY A 287 -32.99 -5.65 -0.21
CA GLY A 287 -33.34 -6.67 -1.21
C GLY A 287 -32.62 -6.53 -2.54
N ASP A 288 -32.58 -5.34 -3.13
CA ASP A 288 -32.06 -5.19 -4.50
C ASP A 288 -31.24 -3.91 -4.67
N ALA A 289 -29.96 -3.96 -4.28
CA ALA A 289 -28.97 -3.05 -4.83
C ALA A 289 -28.63 -3.53 -6.26
N SER A 290 -29.52 -3.22 -7.21
CA SER A 290 -29.33 -3.52 -8.62
C SER A 290 -28.33 -2.54 -9.23
N LEU A 291 -27.05 -2.92 -9.21
CA LEU A 291 -26.00 -2.26 -9.97
C LEU A 291 -26.14 -2.66 -11.44
N ALA A 292 -27.13 -2.09 -12.15
CA ALA A 292 -27.42 -2.39 -13.55
C ALA A 292 -26.36 -1.87 -14.56
N GLU A 293 -25.21 -1.37 -14.12
CA GLU A 293 -24.17 -0.78 -15.00
C GLU A 293 -22.82 -1.54 -15.02
N LEU A 294 -22.87 -2.84 -14.76
CA LEU A 294 -21.75 -3.75 -15.03
C LEU A 294 -22.23 -4.94 -15.88
N LYS A 295 -22.74 -4.67 -17.09
CA LYS A 295 -22.87 -5.75 -18.09
C LYS A 295 -21.48 -6.11 -18.62
N ALA A 296 -21.18 -7.41 -18.51
CA ALA A 296 -20.07 -8.07 -19.19
C ALA A 296 -20.21 -7.92 -20.71
N GLU A 297 -19.07 -7.94 -21.40
CA GLU A 297 -19.01 -7.82 -22.85
C GLU A 297 -19.80 -8.95 -23.54
N GLY A 298 -20.80 -8.57 -24.36
CA GLY A 298 -21.31 -9.41 -25.44
C GLY A 298 -22.77 -9.87 -25.34
N GLU A 299 -23.75 -8.97 -25.34
CA GLU A 299 -25.12 -9.29 -25.78
C GLU A 299 -25.74 -8.10 -26.54
N THR A 300 -26.42 -8.43 -27.64
CA THR A 300 -27.01 -7.53 -28.65
C THR A 300 -28.17 -6.68 -28.12
N GLU A 301 -28.30 -5.47 -28.66
CA GLU A 301 -29.03 -4.29 -28.16
C GLU A 301 -30.57 -4.31 -28.13
N ASP A 302 -31.28 -5.45 -28.19
CA ASP A 302 -32.72 -5.41 -28.56
C ASP A 302 -33.75 -5.79 -27.48
N ASP A 303 -33.46 -5.63 -26.17
CA ASP A 303 -34.46 -5.86 -25.12
C ASP A 303 -34.30 -4.94 -23.88
N LEU A 304 -34.31 -3.62 -24.10
CA LEU A 304 -34.22 -2.60 -23.04
C LEU A 304 -35.50 -1.74 -22.95
N LEU A 305 -36.56 -2.30 -22.36
CA LEU A 305 -37.71 -1.52 -21.87
C LEU A 305 -38.01 -1.84 -20.39
N ALA A 306 -37.03 -1.57 -19.53
CA ALA A 306 -37.26 -1.28 -18.11
C ALA A 306 -36.04 -0.54 -17.57
N VAL A 307 -36.02 0.79 -17.68
CA VAL A 307 -35.08 1.60 -16.91
C VAL A 307 -35.53 1.52 -15.45
N PRO A 308 -34.74 0.98 -14.50
CA PRO A 308 -35.14 1.00 -13.10
C PRO A 308 -35.31 2.46 -12.67
N GLU A 309 -36.45 2.76 -12.04
CA GLU A 309 -36.83 4.10 -11.55
C GLU A 309 -35.78 4.74 -10.61
N GLU A 310 -34.83 3.94 -10.11
CA GLU A 310 -33.79 4.30 -9.14
C GLU A 310 -32.73 5.30 -9.67
N GLY A 311 -32.53 5.38 -10.99
CA GLY A 311 -31.56 6.31 -11.60
C GLY A 311 -32.04 7.77 -11.75
N LYS A 312 -33.27 8.08 -11.32
CA LYS A 312 -33.88 9.41 -11.50
C LYS A 312 -33.63 10.37 -10.33
N ASN A 313 -33.27 9.85 -9.16
CA ASN A 313 -33.03 10.68 -7.98
C ASN A 313 -31.61 11.28 -8.04
N PRO A 314 -31.46 12.61 -7.84
CA PRO A 314 -30.14 13.23 -7.87
C PRO A 314 -29.28 12.74 -6.70
N SER A 315 -28.15 12.11 -7.02
CA SER A 315 -27.15 11.68 -6.04
C SER A 315 -26.02 12.71 -5.91
N PHE A 316 -25.67 13.07 -4.68
CA PHE A 316 -24.53 13.94 -4.41
C PHE A 316 -23.21 13.26 -4.79
N CYS A 317 -23.10 11.94 -4.64
CA CYS A 317 -21.90 11.20 -5.06
C CYS A 317 -21.65 11.33 -6.58
N VAL A 318 -22.70 11.23 -7.39
CA VAL A 318 -22.61 11.37 -8.85
C VAL A 318 -22.20 12.79 -9.24
N LEU A 319 -22.83 13.79 -8.61
CA LEU A 319 -22.47 15.20 -8.81
C LEU A 319 -21.01 15.47 -8.44
N LEU A 320 -20.58 15.03 -7.26
CA LEU A 320 -19.22 15.23 -6.75
C LEU A 320 -18.19 14.57 -7.66
N HIS A 321 -18.40 13.32 -8.06
CA HIS A 321 -17.51 12.61 -8.99
C HIS A 321 -17.36 13.36 -10.32
N GLY A 322 -18.49 13.79 -10.91
CA GLY A 322 -18.49 14.55 -12.16
C GLY A 322 -17.71 15.85 -12.04
N ALA A 323 -17.95 16.62 -10.98
CA ALA A 323 -17.27 17.88 -10.73
C ALA A 323 -15.75 17.69 -10.53
N LEU A 324 -15.34 16.75 -9.67
CA LEU A 324 -13.91 16.49 -9.41
C LEU A 324 -13.16 16.04 -10.66
N LYS A 325 -13.82 15.26 -11.53
CA LYS A 325 -13.24 14.80 -12.79
C LYS A 325 -13.05 15.95 -13.79
N VAL A 326 -14.06 16.81 -13.96
CA VAL A 326 -14.02 17.91 -14.93
C VAL A 326 -13.02 18.98 -14.50
N GLU A 327 -13.04 19.35 -13.22
CA GLU A 327 -12.16 20.39 -12.67
C GLU A 327 -10.74 19.87 -12.36
N ASN A 328 -10.48 18.56 -12.48
CA ASN A 328 -9.20 17.93 -12.14
C ASN A 328 -8.75 18.25 -10.69
N MET A 329 -9.72 18.16 -9.78
CA MET A 329 -9.56 18.49 -8.36
C MET A 329 -9.80 17.27 -7.47
N GLY A 330 -9.32 17.35 -6.24
CA GLY A 330 -9.64 16.43 -5.15
C GLY A 330 -10.35 17.17 -4.01
N ALA A 331 -11.18 16.46 -3.25
CA ALA A 331 -11.82 16.97 -2.05
C ALA A 331 -11.13 16.41 -0.81
N ILE A 332 -10.57 17.27 0.04
CA ILE A 332 -10.03 16.89 1.33
C ILE A 332 -11.21 16.65 2.27
N CYS A 333 -11.24 15.49 2.91
CA CYS A 333 -12.28 15.12 3.86
C CYS A 333 -11.70 14.72 5.21
N SER A 334 -12.39 15.08 6.29
CA SER A 334 -12.17 14.51 7.61
C SER A 334 -12.84 13.14 7.67
N VAL A 335 -12.05 12.13 8.00
CA VAL A 335 -12.49 10.74 8.15
C VAL A 335 -12.51 10.30 9.62
N GLY A 336 -12.05 11.15 10.54
CA GLY A 336 -11.99 10.90 11.97
C GLY A 336 -11.32 12.06 12.71
N GLU A 337 -11.10 11.90 14.01
CA GLU A 337 -10.43 12.92 14.82
C GLU A 337 -8.97 13.07 14.38
N LYS A 338 -8.60 14.27 13.92
CA LYS A 338 -7.27 14.58 13.37
C LYS A 338 -6.83 13.61 12.27
N TRP A 339 -7.79 13.08 11.51
CA TRP A 339 -7.53 12.13 10.44
C TRP A 339 -8.27 12.54 9.17
N PHE A 340 -7.52 12.54 8.06
CA PHE A 340 -7.95 13.10 6.79
C PHE A 340 -7.78 12.09 5.64
N GLY A 341 -8.54 12.32 4.58
CA GLY A 341 -8.43 11.61 3.31
C GLY A 341 -8.70 12.53 2.13
N LEU A 342 -8.61 11.95 0.94
CA LEU A 342 -8.85 12.62 -0.33
C LEU A 342 -9.87 11.84 -1.13
N LEU A 343 -10.95 12.52 -1.51
CA LEU A 343 -11.88 12.07 -2.52
C LEU A 343 -11.43 12.58 -3.89
N TYR A 344 -11.38 11.70 -4.88
CA TYR A 344 -10.98 12.05 -6.24
C TYR A 344 -11.65 11.10 -7.24
N SER A 345 -11.75 11.56 -8.49
CA SER A 345 -12.14 10.71 -9.60
C SER A 345 -10.96 9.84 -10.01
N TRP A 346 -11.17 8.53 -10.08
CA TRP A 346 -10.18 7.59 -10.58
C TRP A 346 -10.74 6.79 -11.74
N ALA A 347 -9.92 6.55 -12.76
CA ALA A 347 -10.29 5.82 -13.95
C ALA A 347 -9.35 4.63 -14.15
N ASP A 348 -9.90 3.42 -14.12
CA ASP A 348 -9.17 2.19 -14.46
C ASP A 348 -8.94 2.09 -15.97
N SER A 349 -9.87 2.65 -16.75
CA SER A 349 -9.83 2.67 -18.21
C SER A 349 -10.33 4.00 -18.75
N LYS A 350 -10.12 4.23 -20.05
CA LYS A 350 -10.63 5.44 -20.73
C LYS A 350 -12.16 5.59 -20.67
N LYS A 351 -12.90 4.49 -20.42
CA LYS A 351 -14.37 4.46 -20.46
C LYS A 351 -15.01 4.56 -19.09
N LYS A 352 -14.36 4.08 -18.02
CA LYS A 352 -14.97 4.00 -16.68
C LYS A 352 -14.15 4.75 -15.64
N SER A 353 -14.80 5.69 -14.95
CA SER A 353 -14.27 6.35 -13.77
C SER A 353 -15.25 6.27 -12.61
N ASN A 354 -14.74 6.16 -11.39
CA ASN A 354 -15.52 6.11 -10.17
C ASN A 354 -14.95 7.08 -9.13
N LEU A 355 -15.77 7.43 -8.13
CA LEU A 355 -15.32 8.16 -6.96
C LEU A 355 -14.50 7.23 -6.06
N MET A 356 -13.30 7.67 -5.69
CA MET A 356 -12.41 6.98 -4.77
C MET A 356 -12.04 7.85 -3.59
N LEU A 357 -11.91 7.22 -2.43
CA LEU A 357 -11.38 7.77 -1.20
C LEU A 357 -10.01 7.14 -0.91
N SER A 358 -8.96 7.96 -0.90
CA SER A 358 -7.66 7.59 -0.31
C SER A 358 -7.59 8.11 1.11
N ILE A 359 -7.30 7.24 2.07
CA ILE A 359 -7.14 7.61 3.48
C ILE A 359 -5.65 7.83 3.75
N PHE A 360 -5.31 8.99 4.33
CA PHE A 360 -3.92 9.30 4.65
C PHE A 360 -3.47 8.64 5.96
N GLU A 361 -2.19 8.76 6.28
CA GLU A 361 -1.71 8.42 7.61
C GLU A 361 -2.38 9.32 8.66
N PRO A 362 -2.75 8.79 9.85
CA PRO A 362 -3.32 9.61 10.91
C PRO A 362 -2.42 10.77 11.32
N GLY A 363 -3.04 11.89 11.66
CA GLY A 363 -2.36 13.12 12.01
C GLY A 363 -2.62 14.26 11.01
N THR A 364 -2.30 15.47 11.45
CA THR A 364 -2.60 16.69 10.67
C THR A 364 -1.49 17.07 9.68
N LYS A 365 -0.28 16.52 9.83
CA LYS A 365 0.91 16.84 9.01
C LYS A 365 1.38 15.64 8.18
N CYS A 366 0.45 14.80 7.74
CA CYS A 366 0.74 13.59 6.96
C CYS A 366 1.29 13.89 5.56
N ILE A 367 1.01 15.08 5.01
CA ILE A 367 1.48 15.50 3.68
C ILE A 367 2.34 16.76 3.81
N PRO A 368 3.68 16.65 3.83
CA PRO A 368 4.57 17.77 4.13
C PRO A 368 4.41 18.98 3.20
N TRP A 369 4.11 18.76 1.92
CA TRP A 369 3.94 19.84 0.94
C TRP A 369 2.58 20.52 0.99
N LEU A 370 1.58 19.93 1.67
CA LEU A 370 0.30 20.58 1.99
C LEU A 370 0.31 21.22 3.39
N GLY A 371 1.33 20.93 4.19
CA GLY A 371 1.49 21.52 5.52
C GLY A 371 0.55 20.88 6.55
N ASP A 372 0.07 21.70 7.49
CA ASP A 372 -0.87 21.24 8.50
C ASP A 372 -2.31 21.33 7.94
N LEU A 373 -2.95 20.18 7.74
CA LEU A 373 -4.30 20.09 7.17
C LEU A 373 -5.36 20.82 8.03
N SER A 374 -5.09 21.02 9.32
CA SER A 374 -5.98 21.79 10.21
C SER A 374 -5.88 23.30 10.04
N LEU A 375 -4.81 23.78 9.38
CA LEU A 375 -4.57 25.20 9.10
C LEU A 375 -4.94 25.59 7.67
N LEU A 376 -5.51 24.67 6.89
CA LEU A 376 -6.03 24.97 5.57
C LEU A 376 -7.29 25.81 5.70
N GLY A 377 -7.23 27.03 5.16
CA GLY A 377 -8.32 28.00 5.19
C GLY A 377 -8.88 28.29 3.80
N SER A 378 -10.01 28.99 3.76
CA SER A 378 -10.61 29.44 2.50
C SER A 378 -9.81 30.59 1.88
N LEU A 379 -9.73 30.63 0.56
CA LEU A 379 -9.15 31.75 -0.18
C LEU A 379 -9.90 33.07 0.11
N SER A 380 -11.18 33.02 0.47
CA SER A 380 -11.98 34.21 0.83
C SER A 380 -11.51 34.90 2.10
N GLU A 381 -10.81 34.18 2.99
CA GLU A 381 -10.27 34.71 4.24
C GLU A 381 -8.87 35.31 4.07
N ALA A 382 -8.26 35.12 2.88
CA ALA A 382 -6.96 35.68 2.54
C ALA A 382 -7.06 37.20 2.40
N SER A 383 -6.73 37.90 3.48
CA SER A 383 -6.91 39.34 3.64
C SER A 383 -5.84 40.17 2.90
N ALA A 384 -4.76 39.55 2.40
CA ALA A 384 -3.75 40.21 1.56
C ALA A 384 -2.99 39.24 0.61
N PRO A 385 -2.60 39.68 -0.60
CA PRO A 385 -1.70 38.92 -1.45
C PRO A 385 -0.33 38.75 -0.77
N GLY A 386 0.06 37.49 -0.53
CA GLY A 386 1.29 37.14 0.19
C GLY A 386 1.09 36.77 1.67
N SER A 387 -0.14 36.82 2.21
CA SER A 387 -0.43 36.36 3.58
C SER A 387 -0.57 34.85 3.74
N PHE A 388 -0.51 34.11 2.62
CA PHE A 388 -0.72 32.67 2.57
C PHE A 388 0.36 31.99 1.75
N THR A 389 0.74 30.78 2.17
CA THR A 389 1.70 29.94 1.45
C THR A 389 0.97 29.18 0.35
N THR A 390 1.44 29.29 -0.89
CA THR A 390 0.98 28.43 -1.98
C THR A 390 1.67 27.08 -1.94
N PHE A 391 1.02 26.07 -2.49
CA PHE A 391 1.62 24.74 -2.65
C PHE A 391 2.68 24.74 -3.76
N PRO A 392 3.71 23.88 -3.67
CA PRO A 392 4.05 23.06 -2.51
C PRO A 392 4.74 23.88 -1.41
N ILE A 393 4.39 23.60 -0.16
CA ILE A 393 5.08 24.15 1.02
C ILE A 393 6.51 23.59 1.05
N LYS A 394 7.48 24.49 0.97
CA LYS A 394 8.90 24.12 1.00
C LYS A 394 9.33 23.84 2.43
N PRO A 395 10.16 22.81 2.67
CA PRO A 395 10.73 22.57 3.98
C PRO A 395 11.61 23.77 4.40
N ASN A 396 11.65 24.06 5.71
CA ASN A 396 12.48 25.13 6.27
C ASN A 396 13.97 24.97 5.90
N GLU A 397 14.43 23.71 5.81
CA GLU A 397 15.79 23.37 5.43
C GLU A 397 15.83 22.66 4.08
N LYS A 398 16.73 23.13 3.21
CA LYS A 398 17.00 22.48 1.92
C LYS A 398 17.68 21.14 2.16
N ARG A 399 17.25 20.13 1.41
CA ARG A 399 17.89 18.81 1.41
C ARG A 399 19.26 18.88 0.74
N SER A 400 20.12 17.89 1.02
CA SER A 400 21.50 17.83 0.53
C SER A 400 21.62 17.91 -1.00
N TYR A 401 20.66 17.35 -1.74
CA TYR A 401 20.62 17.41 -3.21
C TYR A 401 20.10 18.74 -3.77
N ALA A 402 19.38 19.52 -2.95
CA ALA A 402 18.85 20.85 -3.28
C ALA A 402 19.76 21.98 -2.76
N GLN A 403 20.90 21.62 -2.18
CA GLN A 403 21.92 22.54 -1.69
C GLN A 403 23.28 22.12 -2.22
N SER A 404 24.19 23.08 -2.35
CA SER A 404 25.58 22.81 -2.70
C SER A 404 26.30 22.14 -1.52
N CYS A 405 26.28 20.82 -1.44
CA CYS A 405 27.08 20.03 -0.49
C CYS A 405 28.49 19.74 -1.05
N VAL A 406 29.43 19.40 -0.17
CA VAL A 406 30.80 18.97 -0.54
C VAL A 406 31.01 17.57 0.02
N VAL A 407 31.39 16.61 -0.84
CA VAL A 407 31.55 15.19 -0.46
C VAL A 407 32.81 14.64 -1.12
N TRP A 408 33.89 14.49 -0.35
CA TRP A 408 35.20 14.02 -0.82
C TRP A 408 35.58 12.61 -0.34
N VAL A 409 34.58 11.78 -0.02
CA VAL A 409 34.81 10.36 0.33
C VAL A 409 35.40 9.59 -0.86
N GLN A 410 34.95 9.90 -2.08
CA GLN A 410 35.48 9.32 -3.30
C GLN A 410 36.47 10.28 -3.98
N PRO A 411 37.64 9.80 -4.45
CA PRO A 411 38.64 10.65 -5.10
C PRO A 411 38.11 11.42 -6.32
N GLY A 412 37.19 10.83 -7.08
CA GLY A 412 36.59 11.46 -8.26
C GLY A 412 35.85 12.77 -7.96
N ASN A 413 35.19 12.86 -6.80
CA ASN A 413 34.45 14.07 -6.42
C ASN A 413 35.39 15.23 -6.08
N LEU A 414 36.48 14.95 -5.35
CA LEU A 414 37.51 15.93 -5.05
C LEU A 414 38.17 16.43 -6.34
N GLN A 415 38.52 15.51 -7.25
CA GLN A 415 39.05 15.87 -8.56
C GLN A 415 38.06 16.75 -9.35
N ALA A 416 36.77 16.43 -9.34
CA ALA A 416 35.75 17.22 -10.04
C ALA A 416 35.65 18.67 -9.52
N ASP A 417 35.69 18.87 -8.20
CA ASP A 417 35.68 20.21 -7.59
C ASP A 417 36.96 20.99 -7.94
N ILE A 418 38.15 20.37 -7.87
CA ILE A 418 39.41 21.00 -8.27
C ILE A 418 39.38 21.37 -9.76
N GLN A 419 38.94 20.45 -10.62
CA GLN A 419 38.81 20.71 -12.07
C GLN A 419 37.81 21.83 -12.35
N LYS A 420 36.73 21.96 -11.57
CA LYS A 420 35.78 23.07 -11.69
C LYS A 420 36.46 24.42 -11.40
N ILE A 421 37.27 24.49 -10.35
CA ILE A 421 38.07 25.69 -10.02
C ILE A 421 39.03 26.02 -11.17
N LEU A 422 39.77 25.02 -11.68
CA LEU A 422 40.73 25.21 -12.77
C LEU A 422 40.07 25.64 -14.09
N ARG A 423 38.89 25.12 -14.41
CA ARG A 423 38.10 25.57 -15.57
C ARG A 423 37.70 27.04 -15.47
N HIS A 424 37.39 27.53 -14.27
CA HIS A 424 37.09 28.94 -14.04
C HIS A 424 38.34 29.80 -14.05
N ALA A 425 39.46 29.31 -13.50
CA ALA A 425 40.75 29.99 -13.52
C ALA A 425 41.21 30.35 -14.93
N ARG A 426 41.14 29.40 -15.87
CA ARG A 426 41.55 29.60 -17.29
C ARG A 426 40.63 30.54 -18.08
N LYS A 427 39.48 30.93 -17.51
CA LYS A 427 38.49 31.82 -18.12
C LYS A 427 38.42 33.17 -17.40
N MET A 428 39.44 33.54 -16.62
CA MET A 428 39.53 34.88 -16.04
C MET A 428 40.01 35.89 -17.08
N PRO A 429 39.47 37.13 -17.10
CA PRO A 429 38.63 37.76 -16.07
C PRO A 429 37.13 37.43 -16.12
N ASP A 430 36.60 36.83 -17.20
CA ASP A 430 35.15 36.63 -17.39
C ASP A 430 34.46 35.79 -16.29
N LYS A 431 35.20 34.86 -15.67
CA LYS A 431 34.67 33.96 -14.62
C LYS A 431 35.28 34.20 -13.24
N THR A 432 35.86 35.38 -12.97
CA THR A 432 36.49 35.71 -11.68
C THR A 432 35.56 35.48 -10.48
N GLN A 433 34.29 35.90 -10.53
CA GLN A 433 33.33 35.66 -9.44
C GLN A 433 33.07 34.16 -9.18
N HIS A 434 33.00 33.36 -10.24
CA HIS A 434 32.75 31.92 -10.14
C HIS A 434 33.98 31.19 -9.59
N PHE A 435 35.18 31.61 -10.01
CA PHE A 435 36.45 31.11 -9.49
C PHE A 435 36.54 31.31 -7.98
N TYR A 436 36.38 32.54 -7.48
CA TYR A 436 36.45 32.82 -6.03
C TYR A 436 35.31 32.16 -5.23
N LYS A 437 34.12 32.00 -5.82
CA LYS A 437 33.02 31.27 -5.17
C LYS A 437 33.35 29.79 -4.93
N GLU A 438 33.87 29.10 -5.95
CA GLU A 438 34.27 27.69 -5.82
C GLU A 438 35.54 27.54 -4.97
N LEU A 439 36.48 28.48 -5.05
CA LEU A 439 37.68 28.49 -4.21
C LEU A 439 37.33 28.61 -2.73
N ASN A 440 36.44 29.55 -2.37
CA ASN A 440 35.97 29.68 -0.99
C ASN A 440 35.09 28.51 -0.55
N ARG A 441 34.40 27.83 -1.47
CA ARG A 441 33.67 26.58 -1.17
C ARG A 441 34.65 25.46 -0.80
N LEU A 442 35.71 25.25 -1.60
CA LEU A 442 36.77 24.29 -1.30
C LEU A 442 37.48 24.63 0.00
N LYS A 443 37.86 25.90 0.19
CA LYS A 443 38.55 26.37 1.40
C LYS A 443 37.75 26.09 2.67
N ARG A 444 36.46 26.44 2.67
CA ARG A 444 35.58 26.21 3.82
C ARG A 444 35.44 24.72 4.12
N ALA A 445 35.24 23.88 3.09
CA ALA A 445 35.15 22.45 3.27
C ALA A 445 36.47 21.84 3.79
N ALA A 446 37.61 22.22 3.23
CA ALA A 446 38.94 21.76 3.66
C ALA A 446 39.21 22.11 5.12
N LEU A 447 38.93 23.35 5.54
CA LEU A 447 39.08 23.79 6.94
C LEU A 447 38.11 23.05 7.87
N SER A 448 36.85 22.89 7.49
CA SER A 448 35.85 22.16 8.31
C SER A 448 36.16 20.68 8.46
N MET A 449 36.81 20.06 7.48
CA MET A 449 37.23 18.65 7.52
C MET A 449 38.62 18.44 8.13
N GLY A 450 39.34 19.52 8.47
CA GLY A 450 40.74 19.44 8.92
C GLY A 450 41.74 19.01 7.83
N PHE A 451 41.37 19.12 6.56
CA PHE A 451 42.19 18.73 5.41
C PHE A 451 43.08 19.90 4.97
N ALA A 452 44.07 20.25 5.79
CA ALA A 452 44.95 21.39 5.52
C ALA A 452 45.84 21.20 4.28
N ASP A 453 46.30 19.95 4.04
CA ASP A 453 47.20 19.62 2.93
C ASP A 453 46.56 19.88 1.55
N LEU A 454 45.23 19.84 1.45
CA LEU A 454 44.50 20.16 0.21
C LEU A 454 44.60 21.65 -0.11
N MET A 455 44.60 22.52 0.90
CA MET A 455 44.74 23.96 0.67
C MET A 455 46.13 24.29 0.14
N GLU A 456 47.17 23.69 0.69
CA GLU A 456 48.55 23.84 0.19
C GLU A 456 48.66 23.26 -1.22
N THR A 457 48.15 22.04 -1.44
CA THR A 457 48.15 21.39 -2.76
C THR A 457 47.41 22.24 -3.79
N MET A 458 46.25 22.80 -3.45
CA MET A 458 45.49 23.68 -4.34
C MET A 458 46.28 24.96 -4.65
N ALA A 459 46.96 25.56 -3.67
CA ALA A 459 47.81 26.72 -3.89
C ALA A 459 48.96 26.41 -4.87
N VAL A 460 49.64 25.27 -4.71
CA VAL A 460 50.67 24.79 -5.64
C VAL A 460 50.11 24.56 -7.05
N ILE A 461 48.90 24.00 -7.18
CA ILE A 461 48.24 23.82 -8.48
C ILE A 461 47.94 25.18 -9.14
N LEU A 462 47.48 26.18 -8.38
CA LEU A 462 47.22 27.52 -8.92
C LEU A 462 48.52 28.22 -9.36
N ASP A 463 49.60 28.09 -8.58
CA ASP A 463 50.93 28.61 -8.96
C ASP A 463 51.40 27.97 -10.27
N ARG A 464 51.22 26.66 -10.42
CA ARG A 464 51.54 25.93 -11.66
C ARG A 464 50.67 26.38 -12.84
N GLU A 465 49.37 26.58 -12.64
CA GLU A 465 48.49 27.05 -13.72
C GLU A 465 48.83 28.48 -14.14
N CYS A 466 49.31 29.32 -13.21
CA CYS A 466 49.80 30.66 -13.52
C CYS A 466 51.03 30.64 -14.44
N THR A 467 51.95 29.67 -14.28
CA THR A 467 53.13 29.55 -15.15
C THR A 467 52.81 28.93 -16.51
N LEU A 468 51.69 28.21 -16.62
CA LEU A 468 51.22 27.55 -17.85
C LEU A 468 50.24 28.41 -18.66
N LEU A 469 50.00 29.67 -18.27
CA LEU A 469 49.11 30.57 -19.00
C LEU A 469 49.62 30.80 -20.44
N PRO A 470 48.76 30.69 -21.46
CA PRO A 470 49.12 31.05 -22.84
C PRO A 470 49.54 32.52 -22.96
N HIS A 471 50.40 32.85 -23.92
CA HIS A 471 50.78 34.25 -24.22
C HIS A 471 49.60 35.15 -24.60
N THR A 472 48.45 34.56 -24.98
CA THR A 472 47.20 35.25 -25.30
C THR A 472 46.28 35.46 -24.08
N ALA A 473 46.66 35.00 -22.88
CA ALA A 473 45.87 35.14 -21.67
C ALA A 473 45.88 36.58 -21.16
N HIS A 474 44.76 37.01 -20.59
CA HIS A 474 44.62 38.36 -20.03
C HIS A 474 45.53 38.56 -18.81
N PRO A 475 46.21 39.71 -18.65
CA PRO A 475 47.18 39.95 -17.58
C PRO A 475 46.59 39.84 -16.17
N ASP A 476 45.29 40.14 -16.00
CA ASP A 476 44.57 39.97 -14.73
C ASP A 476 44.56 38.51 -14.24
N CYS A 477 44.58 37.52 -15.15
CA CYS A 477 44.52 36.11 -14.77
C CYS A 477 45.72 35.71 -13.90
N ALA A 478 46.93 36.10 -14.27
CA ALA A 478 48.14 35.82 -13.49
C ALA A 478 48.07 36.49 -12.10
N ILE A 479 47.65 37.75 -12.04
CA ILE A 479 47.53 38.51 -10.78
C ILE A 479 46.53 37.85 -9.82
N GLN A 480 45.36 37.46 -10.33
CA GLN A 480 44.33 36.80 -9.51
C GLN A 480 44.78 35.40 -9.03
N LEU A 481 45.47 34.63 -9.87
CA LEU A 481 45.95 33.29 -9.50
C LEU A 481 47.01 33.34 -8.40
N THR A 482 48.02 34.20 -8.54
CA THR A 482 49.07 34.35 -7.51
C THR A 482 48.48 34.84 -6.19
N HIS A 483 47.53 35.78 -6.23
CA HIS A 483 46.84 36.25 -5.04
C HIS A 483 46.03 35.13 -4.37
N ALA A 484 45.23 34.40 -5.14
CA ALA A 484 44.44 33.29 -4.62
C ALA A 484 45.32 32.21 -3.96
N ALA A 485 46.46 31.86 -4.58
CA ALA A 485 47.42 30.90 -4.02
C ALA A 485 48.03 31.41 -2.70
N ALA A 486 48.45 32.68 -2.64
CA ALA A 486 48.98 33.28 -1.41
C ALA A 486 47.94 33.32 -0.28
N GLN A 487 46.70 33.70 -0.60
CA GLN A 487 45.61 33.78 0.37
C GLN A 487 45.15 32.42 0.89
N LEU A 488 45.22 31.36 0.08
CA LEU A 488 44.94 29.99 0.55
C LEU A 488 45.93 29.55 1.63
N ARG A 489 47.22 29.86 1.47
CA ARG A 489 48.27 29.52 2.45
C ARG A 489 48.13 30.29 3.78
N LEU A 490 47.62 31.52 3.71
CA LEU A 490 47.41 32.38 4.89
C LEU A 490 46.06 32.14 5.57
N SER A 491 45.08 31.57 4.86
CA SER A 491 43.72 31.41 5.34
C SER A 491 43.59 30.36 6.45
N ARG A 492 43.29 30.80 7.67
CA ARG A 492 43.00 29.92 8.82
C ARG A 492 41.56 29.99 9.32
N ASP A 493 40.80 31.00 8.93
CA ASP A 493 39.40 31.19 9.34
C ASP A 493 38.42 30.73 8.24
N VAL A 494 37.42 29.94 8.65
CA VAL A 494 36.30 29.46 7.83
C VAL A 494 35.39 30.60 7.41
N ARG A 495 35.23 31.63 8.25
CA ARG A 495 34.29 32.75 8.01
C ARG A 495 34.83 33.81 7.05
N HIS A 496 36.15 33.92 6.94
CA HIS A 496 36.79 34.90 6.07
C HIS A 496 36.79 34.42 4.61
N ASN A 497 36.15 35.14 3.69
CA ASN A 497 36.22 34.78 2.26
C ASN A 497 37.40 35.45 1.57
N ILE A 498 38.11 34.73 0.72
CA ILE A 498 39.11 35.27 -0.20
C ILE A 498 38.38 36.10 -1.25
N THR A 499 38.73 37.38 -1.35
CA THR A 499 38.17 38.31 -2.34
C THR A 499 39.14 38.55 -3.49
N ALA A 500 38.60 38.87 -4.67
CA ALA A 500 39.38 39.24 -5.83
C ALA A 500 40.17 40.53 -5.59
N LEU A 501 41.39 40.61 -6.10
CA LEU A 501 42.13 41.88 -6.12
C LEU A 501 41.45 42.85 -7.09
N ARG A 502 41.35 44.11 -6.70
CA ARG A 502 41.03 45.19 -7.64
C ARG A 502 42.29 45.49 -8.44
N THR A 503 42.24 45.26 -9.74
CA THR A 503 43.38 45.51 -10.63
C THR A 503 43.06 46.71 -11.52
N LYS A 504 44.08 47.32 -12.13
CA LYS A 504 43.88 48.45 -13.07
C LYS A 504 43.15 48.03 -14.36
N PHE A 505 42.86 46.73 -14.52
CA PHE A 505 42.18 46.15 -15.67
C PHE A 505 40.71 45.83 -15.38
N THR A 506 40.27 45.91 -14.12
CA THR A 506 38.84 45.93 -13.81
C THR A 506 38.33 47.32 -14.16
N HIS A 507 37.50 47.43 -15.21
CA HIS A 507 36.79 48.67 -15.49
C HIS A 507 35.95 49.05 -14.26
N ASP A 508 36.12 50.27 -13.77
CA ASP A 508 35.19 50.89 -12.83
C ASP A 508 33.83 51.02 -13.54
N ASP A 509 32.86 50.24 -13.09
CA ASP A 509 31.44 50.65 -13.10
C ASP A 509 31.09 51.19 -11.70
#